data_AF-B3T687-F1
#
_entry.id   AF-B3T687-F1
#
_cell.length_a   1.000
_cell.length_b   1.000
_cell.length_c   1.000
_cell.angle_alpha   90.00
_cell.angle_beta   90.00
_cell.angle_gamma   90.00
#
_symmetry.space_group_name_H-M   'P 1'
#
loop_
_entity.id
_entity.type
_entity.pdbx_description
1 polymer ?
#
loop_
_entity_poly.entity_id
_entity_poly.type
_entity_poly.pdbx_seq_one_letter_code
_entity_poly.pdbx_strand_id
1 'polypeptide(L)' 'MGLAAAALYLACVKNGEDKTQRDIAEAANVTEVTIRNRYKGLKDSE' A
#
# COMPACT_ATOMS: atom_id res chain seq x y z
N MET A 1 2.61 3.09 10.77
CA MET A 1 1.35 2.63 10.15
C MET A 1 1.41 2.70 8.62
N GLY A 2 1.70 3.87 8.00
CA GLY A 2 1.70 4.00 6.52
C GLY A 2 2.70 3.12 5.74
N LEU A 3 3.87 2.79 6.31
CA LEU A 3 4.85 1.91 5.64
C LEU A 3 4.36 0.45 5.57
N ALA A 4 3.81 -0.07 6.66
CA ALA A 4 3.25 -1.43 6.70
C ALA A 4 2.06 -1.57 5.74
N ALA A 5 1.20 -0.55 5.67
CA ALA A 5 0.08 -0.51 4.71
C ALA A 5 0.58 -0.52 3.26
N ALA A 6 1.64 0.23 2.93
CA ALA A 6 2.22 0.23 1.59
C ALA A 6 2.97 -1.05 1.23
N ALA A 7 3.66 -1.67 2.19
CA ALA A 7 4.29 -2.98 2.01
C ALA A 7 3.24 -4.07 1.77
N LEU A 8 2.12 -4.03 2.51
CA LEU A 8 0.98 -4.93 2.30
C LEU A 8 0.37 -4.73 0.92
N TYR A 9 0.12 -3.48 0.51
CA TYR A 9 -0.38 -3.17 -0.83
C TYR A 9 0.55 -3.67 -1.94
N LEU A 10 1.87 -3.47 -1.78
CA LEU A 10 2.86 -4.00 -2.72
C LEU A 10 2.82 -5.53 -2.82
N ALA A 11 2.67 -6.23 -1.69
CA ALA A 11 2.52 -7.68 -1.67
C ALA A 11 1.23 -8.14 -2.38
N CYS A 12 0.10 -7.46 -2.15
CA CYS A 12 -1.15 -7.73 -2.85
C CYS A 12 -0.99 -7.58 -4.37
N VAL A 13 -0.39 -6.48 -4.82
CA VAL A 13 -0.13 -6.23 -6.26
C VAL A 13 0.77 -7.32 -6.86
N LYS A 14 1.83 -7.73 -6.16
CA LYS A 14 2.74 -8.79 -6.62
C LYS A 14 2.08 -10.16 -6.71
N ASN A 15 1.13 -10.44 -5.83
CA ASN A 15 0.40 -11.70 -5.79
C ASN A 15 -0.87 -11.68 -6.67
N GLY A 16 -1.17 -10.57 -7.36
CA GLY A 16 -2.36 -10.44 -8.20
C GLY A 16 -3.68 -10.37 -7.40
N GLU A 17 -3.61 -10.00 -6.13
CA GLU A 17 -4.78 -9.81 -5.28
C GLU A 17 -5.54 -8.54 -5.68
N ASP A 18 -6.86 -8.67 -5.82
CA ASP A 18 -7.74 -7.53 -6.13
C ASP A 18 -8.08 -6.75 -4.85
N LYS A 19 -7.08 -6.03 -4.33
CA LYS A 19 -7.20 -5.12 -3.19
C LYS A 19 -6.87 -3.70 -3.60
N THR A 20 -7.79 -2.78 -3.32
CA THR A 20 -7.58 -1.37 -3.62
C THR A 20 -6.75 -0.71 -2.52
N GLN A 21 -6.12 0.42 -2.85
CA GLN A 21 -5.45 1.25 -1.83
C GLN A 21 -6.44 1.76 -0.77
N ARG A 22 -7.73 1.93 -1.13
CA ARG A 22 -8.79 2.33 -0.20
C ARG A 22 -9.05 1.26 0.85
N ASP A 23 -9.19 0.01 0.43
CA ASP A 23 -9.47 -1.11 1.35
C ASP A 23 -8.38 -1.24 2.40
N ILE A 24 -7.12 -1.09 1.99
CA ILE A 24 -5.96 -1.14 2.89
C ILE A 24 -5.87 0.14 3.74
N ALA A 25 -6.22 1.30 3.18
CA ALA A 25 -6.22 2.56 3.90
C ALA A 25 -7.24 2.56 5.04
N GLU A 26 -8.46 2.09 4.80
CA GLU A 26 -9.51 1.93 5.81
C GLU A 26 -9.09 0.93 6.90
N ALA A 27 -8.59 -0.25 6.51
CA ALA A 27 -8.15 -1.27 7.48
C ALA A 27 -6.95 -0.83 8.34
N ALA A 28 -6.03 -0.05 7.76
CA ALA A 28 -4.84 0.44 8.46
C ALA A 28 -5.05 1.81 9.13
N ASN A 29 -6.26 2.38 9.06
CA ASN A 29 -6.60 3.72 9.53
C ASN A 29 -5.61 4.80 9.04
N VAL A 30 -5.29 4.76 7.74
CA VAL A 30 -4.46 5.74 7.03
C VAL A 30 -5.19 6.28 5.82
N THR A 31 -4.62 7.25 5.12
CA THR A 31 -5.18 7.78 3.87
C THR A 31 -4.61 7.06 2.65
N GLU A 32 -5.38 6.97 1.56
CA GLU A 32 -4.91 6.43 0.28
C GLU A 32 -3.62 7.11 -0.21
N VAL A 33 -3.53 8.44 -0.03
CA VAL A 33 -2.35 9.23 -0.40
C VAL A 33 -1.12 8.81 0.40
N THR A 34 -1.29 8.43 1.68
CA THR A 34 -0.20 7.89 2.50
C THR A 34 0.34 6.58 1.91
N ILE A 35 -0.55 5.67 1.50
CA ILE A 35 -0.17 4.41 0.86
C ILE A 35 0.52 4.69 -0.47
N ARG A 36 -0.04 5.58 -1.31
CA ARG A 36 0.52 5.94 -2.62
C ARG A 36 1.93 6.50 -2.53
N ASN A 37 2.17 7.43 -1.60
CA ASN A 37 3.48 8.06 -1.42
C ASN A 37 4.54 7.05 -0.94
N ARG A 38 4.16 6.15 -0.02
CA ARG A 38 5.06 5.10 0.49
C ARG A 38 5.30 3.98 -0.53
N TYR A 39 4.26 3.60 -1.28
CA TYR A 39 4.35 2.60 -2.35
C TYR A 39 5.33 3.03 -3.45
N LYS A 40 5.29 4.30 -3.89
CA LYS A 40 6.27 4.83 -4.86
C LYS A 40 7.70 4.66 -4.34
N GLY A 41 7.98 5.12 -3.13
CA GLY A 41 9.32 4.98 -2.55
C GLY A 41 9.79 3.53 -2.38
N LEU A 42 8.87 2.60 -2.07
CA LEU A 42 9.18 1.17 -2.01
C LEU A 42 9.50 0.58 -3.39
N LYS A 43 8.72 0.95 -4.42
CA LYS A 43 8.91 0.48 -5.78
C LYS A 43 10.19 1.04 -6.43
N ASP A 44 10.56 2.27 -6.11
CA ASP A 44 11.79 2.90 -6.60
C ASP A 44 13.06 2.32 -5.94
N SER A 45 12.89 1.54 -4.86
CA SER A 45 13.98 0.85 -4.15
C SER A 45 14.14 -0.63 -4.57
N GLU A 46 13.33 -1.10 -5.53
CA GLU A 46 13.45 -2.45 -6.13
C GLU A 46 14.38 -2.50 -7.34
#